data_AF-A0A259BTJ4-F1
#
_entry.id   AF-A0A259BTJ4-F1
#
_cell.length_a   1.000
_cell.length_b   1.000
_cell.length_c   1.000
_cell.angle_alpha   90.00
_cell.angle_beta   90.00
_cell.angle_gamma   90.00
#
_symmetry.space_group_name_H-M   'P 1'
#
loop_
_entity.id
_entity.type
_entity.pdbx_description
1 polymer ?
#
loop_
_entity_poly.entity_id
_entity_poly.type
_entity_poly.pdbx_seq_one_letter_code
_entity_poly.pdbx_strand_id
1 'polypeptide(L)'
;MQQEYERRSGIHIAAHARRPGAPARRILIRKHGLGRVDGDRAGKQKALRLRESGVRIALDDFGTGHASLVHIRRFPVTKIKIDRSFISNLGTERDAAAIVEYVVRLGRSLGIVLTAEGVETRE
;
A
#
# COMPACT_ATOMS: atom_id res chain seq x y z
N MET A 1 0.19 27.23 -13.02
CA MET A 1 0.60 26.59 -14.29
C MET A 1 1.25 25.22 -14.09
N GLN A 2 2.27 25.04 -13.23
CA GLN A 2 2.88 23.71 -12.97
C GLN A 2 2.08 22.79 -12.02
N GLN A 3 1.30 23.35 -11.08
CA GLN A 3 0.51 22.58 -10.10
C GLN A 3 -0.82 22.01 -10.65
N GLU A 4 -1.22 22.40 -11.87
CA GLU A 4 -2.51 22.00 -12.46
C GLU A 4 -2.40 20.69 -13.26
N TYR A 5 -1.20 20.33 -13.71
CA TYR A 5 -0.97 19.17 -14.59
C TYR A 5 -0.89 17.83 -13.82
N GLU A 6 -0.64 17.85 -12.51
CA GLU A 6 -0.62 16.65 -11.64
C GLU A 6 -2.04 16.09 -11.33
N ARG A 7 -3.09 16.77 -11.78
CA ARG A 7 -4.50 16.40 -11.49
C ARG A 7 -5.14 15.45 -12.51
N ARG A 8 -4.44 15.06 -13.57
CA ARG A 8 -4.98 14.11 -14.54
C ARG A 8 -4.09 12.87 -14.65
N SER A 9 -4.72 11.72 -14.43
CA SER A 9 -4.25 10.33 -14.64
C SER A 9 -3.35 9.68 -13.57
N GLY A 10 -3.96 8.73 -12.83
CA GLY A 10 -3.40 7.39 -12.56
C GLY A 10 -2.22 7.27 -11.60
N ILE A 11 -2.50 6.97 -10.33
CA ILE A 11 -1.55 6.49 -9.31
C ILE A 11 -0.50 7.54 -8.88
N HIS A 12 -0.71 8.13 -7.69
CA HIS A 12 0.27 9.02 -7.07
C HIS A 12 1.35 8.20 -6.36
N ILE A 13 2.53 8.16 -6.96
CA ILE A 13 3.76 7.63 -6.35
C ILE A 13 4.38 8.77 -5.53
N ALA A 14 3.92 8.93 -4.29
CA ALA A 14 4.40 9.99 -3.40
C ALA A 14 5.52 9.47 -2.49
N ALA A 15 6.68 10.13 -2.54
CA ALA A 15 7.72 9.95 -1.53
C ALA A 15 7.31 10.73 -0.27
N HIS A 16 6.88 10.02 0.78
CA HIS A 16 6.63 10.65 2.07
C HIS A 16 7.87 10.50 2.95
N ALA A 17 8.48 11.63 3.32
CA ALA A 17 9.50 11.68 4.35
C ALA A 17 8.88 12.09 5.70
N ARG A 18 9.38 11.43 6.75
CA ARG A 18 9.32 11.77 8.19
C ARG A 18 8.15 11.21 9.03
N ARG A 19 8.46 10.11 9.73
CA ARG A 19 8.46 10.10 11.20
C ARG A 19 9.93 10.14 11.67
N PRO A 20 10.28 10.77 12.81
CA PRO A 20 11.61 10.66 13.39
C PRO A 20 11.97 9.19 13.59
N GLY A 21 13.09 8.74 13.01
CA GLY A 21 13.57 7.34 13.08
C GLY A 21 13.22 6.43 11.91
N ALA A 22 12.45 6.87 10.90
CA ALA A 22 12.20 6.07 9.70
C ALA A 22 13.34 6.23 8.66
N PRO A 23 13.99 5.15 8.18
CA PRO A 23 15.01 5.26 7.14
C PRO A 23 14.40 5.83 5.85
N ALA A 24 15.09 6.83 5.28
CA ALA A 24 14.63 7.78 4.27
C ALA A 24 14.32 7.21 2.86
N ARG A 25 13.84 5.98 2.75
CA ARG A 25 13.65 5.29 1.45
C ARG A 25 12.33 4.53 1.42
N ARG A 26 11.20 5.23 1.59
CA ARG A 26 9.86 4.63 1.41
C ARG A 26 9.00 5.48 0.47
N ILE A 27 8.33 4.81 -0.45
CA ILE A 27 7.33 5.40 -1.34
C ILE A 27 6.00 4.73 -1.09
N LEU A 28 4.95 5.56 -0.99
CA LEU A 28 3.58 5.12 -0.75
C LEU A 28 2.80 5.17 -2.06
N ILE A 29 2.14 4.07 -2.38
CA ILE A 29 1.13 4.02 -3.43
C ILE A 29 -0.22 4.23 -2.75
N ARG A 30 -0.82 5.41 -2.97
CA ARG A 30 -2.20 5.71 -2.58
C ARG A 30 -3.02 6.03 -3.83
N LYS A 31 -4.23 5.47 -3.93
CA LYS A 31 -5.19 5.86 -4.96
C LYS A 31 -6.07 7.01 -4.44
N HIS A 32 -6.17 8.09 -5.20
CA HIS A 32 -7.22 9.11 -5.05
C HIS A 32 -8.08 9.10 -6.33
N GLY A 33 -9.40 8.94 -6.18
CA GLY A 33 -10.39 9.00 -7.28
C GLY A 33 -10.57 7.71 -8.10
N LEU A 34 -11.64 7.68 -8.91
CA LEU A 34 -12.08 6.54 -9.77
C LEU A 34 -11.23 6.38 -11.05
N GLY A 35 -9.92 6.52 -10.98
CA GLY A 35 -9.03 6.29 -12.11
C GLY A 35 -8.82 4.80 -12.40
N ARG A 36 -8.85 4.42 -13.68
CA ARG A 36 -8.50 3.09 -14.19
C ARG A 36 -7.09 2.69 -13.73
N VAL A 37 -6.94 1.48 -13.21
CA VAL A 37 -5.64 0.89 -12.85
C VAL A 37 -4.93 0.37 -14.12
N ASP A 38 -5.62 0.34 -15.26
CA ASP A 38 -5.12 -0.21 -16.52
C ASP A 38 -4.22 0.79 -17.24
N GLY A 39 -2.94 0.43 -17.39
CA GLY A 39 -2.05 1.06 -18.37
C GLY A 39 -0.91 1.93 -17.84
N ASP A 40 -0.71 2.08 -16.52
CA ASP A 40 0.37 2.91 -15.99
C ASP A 40 1.75 2.21 -16.05
N ARG A 41 2.24 1.98 -17.28
CA ARG A 41 3.59 1.45 -17.55
C ARG A 41 4.67 2.37 -16.99
N ALA A 42 4.45 3.69 -17.06
CA ALA A 42 5.39 4.70 -16.59
C ALA A 42 5.57 4.64 -15.07
N GLY A 43 4.48 4.61 -14.30
CA GLY A 43 4.53 4.47 -12.86
C GLY A 43 5.10 3.13 -12.41
N LYS A 44 4.77 2.03 -13.09
CA LYS A 44 5.41 0.73 -12.81
C LYS A 44 6.92 0.78 -13.04
N GLN A 45 7.38 1.34 -14.15
CA GLN A 45 8.81 1.44 -14.45
C GLN A 45 9.53 2.34 -13.45
N LYS A 46 8.93 3.46 -13.05
CA LYS A 46 9.45 4.35 -12.01
C LYS A 46 9.58 3.60 -10.67
N ALA A 47 8.52 2.89 -10.27
CA ALA A 47 8.51 2.06 -9.07
C ALA A 47 9.62 0.99 -9.11
N LEU A 48 9.86 0.34 -10.25
CA LEU A 48 10.93 -0.64 -10.40
C LEU A 48 12.31 -0.01 -10.16
N ARG A 49 12.63 1.11 -10.82
CA ARG A 49 13.92 1.82 -10.64
C ARG A 49 14.14 2.25 -9.19
N LEU A 50 13.07 2.69 -8.51
CA LEU A 50 13.13 3.05 -7.10
C LEU A 50 13.44 1.82 -6.24
N ARG A 51 12.78 0.69 -6.49
CA ARG A 51 13.08 -0.56 -5.78
C ARG A 51 14.51 -1.02 -6.01
N GLU A 52 15.01 -0.96 -7.25
CA GLU A 52 16.39 -1.32 -7.61
C GLU A 52 17.43 -0.44 -6.89
N SER A 53 17.09 0.81 -6.56
CA SER A 53 17.93 1.70 -5.72
C SER A 53 17.75 1.49 -4.22
N GLY A 54 17.07 0.42 -3.80
CA GLY A 54 16.87 0.05 -2.40
C GLY A 54 15.71 0.77 -1.72
N VAL A 55 14.82 1.44 -2.46
CA VAL A 55 13.62 2.06 -1.91
C VAL A 55 12.54 1.00 -1.69
N ARG A 56 11.98 0.97 -0.47
CA ARG A 56 10.83 0.11 -0.17
C ARG A 56 9.55 0.78 -0.65
N ILE A 57 8.75 0.03 -1.37
CA ILE A 57 7.44 0.48 -1.87
C ILE A 57 6.36 -0.13 -1.00
N ALA A 58 5.52 0.72 -0.43
CA ALA A 58 4.42 0.34 0.44
C ALA A 58 3.08 0.63 -0.24
N LEU A 59 2.16 -0.32 -0.15
CA LEU A 59 0.75 -0.14 -0.47
C LEU A 59 0.01 0.22 0.83
N ASP A 60 -0.66 1.36 0.84
CA ASP A 60 -1.38 1.88 2.01
C ASP A 60 -2.89 1.60 1.94
N ASP A 61 -3.55 1.74 3.08
CA ASP A 61 -5.02 1.69 3.21
C ASP A 61 -5.63 0.36 2.66
N PHE A 62 -4.90 -0.77 2.79
CA PHE A 62 -5.38 -2.06 2.30
C PHE A 62 -6.57 -2.52 3.15
N GLY A 63 -7.70 -2.79 2.48
CA GLY A 63 -8.99 -3.11 3.11
C GLY A 63 -10.07 -2.05 2.88
N THR A 64 -9.72 -0.83 2.45
CA THR A 64 -10.67 0.30 2.26
C THR A 64 -11.31 0.34 0.86
N GLY A 65 -11.04 -0.65 -0.01
CA GLY A 65 -11.53 -0.69 -1.39
C GLY A 65 -10.69 0.10 -2.41
N HIS A 66 -9.72 0.90 -1.95
CA HIS A 66 -8.83 1.66 -2.84
C HIS A 66 -7.58 0.87 -3.26
N ALA A 67 -6.96 0.17 -2.31
CA ALA A 67 -5.85 -0.75 -2.53
C ALA A 67 -6.37 -2.19 -2.66
N SER A 68 -5.83 -2.97 -3.61
CA SER A 68 -6.32 -4.32 -3.93
C SER A 68 -5.23 -5.24 -4.47
N LEU A 69 -5.55 -6.53 -4.60
CA LEU A 69 -4.65 -7.56 -5.16
C LEU A 69 -4.12 -7.20 -6.56
N VAL A 70 -4.91 -6.49 -7.37
CA VAL A 70 -4.49 -6.01 -8.69
C VAL A 70 -3.26 -5.11 -8.58
N HIS A 71 -3.18 -4.26 -7.55
CA HIS A 71 -2.03 -3.38 -7.33
C HIS A 71 -0.80 -4.16 -6.89
N ILE A 72 -0.97 -5.19 -6.05
CA ILE A 72 0.13 -6.09 -5.63
C ILE A 72 0.74 -6.80 -6.84
N ARG A 73 -0.10 -7.30 -7.76
CA ARG A 73 0.36 -7.97 -8.98
C ARG A 73 1.00 -7.01 -10.00
N ARG A 74 0.60 -5.74 -10.01
CA ARG A 74 1.07 -4.76 -11.01
C ARG A 74 2.35 -4.04 -10.59
N PHE A 75 2.49 -3.71 -9.31
CA PHE A 75 3.60 -2.91 -8.81
C PHE A 75 4.61 -3.76 -8.03
N PRO A 76 5.89 -3.36 -8.00
CA PRO A 76 6.93 -4.04 -7.23
C PRO A 76 6.82 -3.71 -5.73
N VAL A 77 5.67 -4.01 -5.13
CA VAL A 77 5.36 -3.71 -3.73
C VAL A 77 6.23 -4.58 -2.81
N THR A 78 6.78 -3.98 -1.76
CA THR A 78 7.61 -4.66 -0.75
C THR A 78 6.96 -4.65 0.63
N LYS A 79 5.91 -3.83 0.81
CA LYS A 79 5.18 -3.68 2.06
C LYS A 79 3.69 -3.44 1.82
N ILE A 80 2.83 -4.01 2.66
CA ILE A 80 1.41 -3.66 2.71
C ILE A 80 1.09 -3.18 4.13
N LYS A 81 0.30 -2.11 4.22
CA LYS A 81 -0.28 -1.60 5.47
C LYS A 81 -1.76 -1.98 5.47
N ILE A 82 -2.16 -2.81 6.44
CA ILE A 82 -3.55 -3.20 6.66
C ILE A 82 -4.19 -2.07 7.45
N ASP A 83 -5.27 -1.51 6.90
CA ASP A 83 -5.94 -0.35 7.48
C ASP A 83 -6.54 -0.67 8.87
N ARG A 84 -6.56 0.34 9.75
CA ARG A 84 -7.09 0.22 11.10
C ARG A 84 -8.54 -0.24 11.15
N SER A 85 -9.39 0.21 10.21
CA SER A 85 -10.79 -0.21 10.16
C SER A 85 -10.96 -1.73 10.06
N PHE A 86 -9.97 -2.40 9.47
CA PHE A 86 -9.96 -3.85 9.34
C PHE A 86 -9.46 -4.55 10.61
N ILE A 87 -8.47 -3.95 11.28
CA ILE A 87 -7.89 -4.45 12.53
C ILE A 87 -8.86 -4.27 13.69
N SER A 88 -9.60 -3.17 13.75
CA SER A 88 -10.58 -2.89 14.82
C SER A 88 -11.74 -3.87 14.86
N ASN A 89 -12.00 -4.58 13.76
CA ASN A 89 -13.09 -5.56 13.67
C ASN A 89 -12.62 -6.99 13.99
N LEU A 90 -11.34 -7.19 14.30
CA LEU A 90 -10.84 -8.49 14.76
C LEU A 90 -11.47 -8.84 16.12
N GLY A 91 -12.02 -10.05 16.22
CA GLY A 91 -12.70 -10.53 17.43
C GLY A 91 -14.19 -10.18 17.50
N THR A 92 -14.68 -9.23 16.71
CA THR A 92 -16.11 -8.87 16.62
C THR A 92 -16.76 -9.43 15.36
N GLU A 93 -16.05 -9.42 14.24
CA GLU A 93 -16.54 -9.92 12.95
C GLU A 93 -15.76 -11.18 12.55
N ARG A 94 -16.48 -12.30 12.35
CA ARG A 94 -15.87 -13.57 11.92
C ARG A 94 -15.09 -13.44 10.61
N ASP A 95 -15.59 -12.63 9.68
CA ASP A 95 -14.99 -12.48 8.35
C ASP A 95 -13.69 -11.65 8.39
N ALA A 96 -13.56 -10.70 9.33
CA ALA A 96 -12.36 -9.88 9.49
C ALA A 96 -11.13 -10.75 9.79
N ALA A 97 -11.26 -11.72 10.70
CA ALA A 97 -10.18 -12.64 11.03
C ALA A 97 -9.72 -13.49 9.83
N ALA A 98 -10.67 -14.05 9.07
CA ALA A 98 -10.38 -14.86 7.89
C ALA A 98 -9.66 -14.05 6.80
N ILE A 99 -10.07 -12.80 6.58
CA ILE A 99 -9.45 -11.92 5.59
C ILE A 99 -8.04 -11.48 6.06
N VAL A 100 -7.84 -11.14 7.33
CA VAL A 100 -6.49 -10.84 7.85
C VAL A 100 -5.58 -12.05 7.70
N GLU A 101 -6.05 -13.25 8.03
CA GLU A 101 -5.28 -14.48 7.84
C GLU A 101 -4.89 -14.68 6.37
N TYR A 102 -5.84 -14.50 5.45
CA TYR A 102 -5.58 -14.55 4.01
C TYR A 102 -4.48 -13.55 3.60
N VAL A 103 -4.57 -12.29 4.05
CA VAL A 103 -3.56 -11.26 3.73
C VAL A 103 -2.20 -11.61 4.33
N VAL A 104 -2.16 -12.16 5.55
CA VAL A 104 -0.93 -12.64 6.19
C VAL A 104 -0.27 -13.74 5.38
N ARG A 105 -1.04 -14.73 4.94
CA ARG A 105 -0.56 -15.83 4.10
C ARG A 105 -0.07 -15.32 2.74
N LEU A 106 -0.81 -14.41 2.12
CA LEU A 106 -0.41 -13.77 0.86
C LEU A 106 0.94 -13.03 1.01
N GLY A 107 1.08 -12.22 2.05
CA GLY A 107 2.31 -11.47 2.31
C GLY A 107 3.52 -12.38 2.44
N ARG A 108 3.39 -13.47 3.22
CA ARG A 108 4.44 -14.49 3.38
C ARG A 108 4.81 -15.14 2.04
N SER A 109 3.82 -15.59 1.28
CA SER A 109 4.06 -16.26 -0.02
C SER A 109 4.73 -15.37 -1.05
N LEU A 110 4.52 -14.05 -0.97
CA LEU A 110 5.10 -13.08 -1.91
C LEU A 110 6.37 -12.39 -1.37
N GLY A 111 6.81 -12.71 -0.16
CA GLY A 111 7.94 -12.01 0.48
C GLY A 111 7.65 -10.54 0.79
N ILE A 112 6.38 -10.18 0.97
CA ILE A 112 5.92 -8.82 1.26
C ILE A 112 5.79 -8.63 2.77
N VAL A 113 6.39 -7.56 3.28
CA VAL A 113 6.28 -7.19 4.69
C VAL A 113 4.88 -6.64 4.99
N LEU A 114 4.24 -7.10 6.06
CA LEU A 114 2.94 -6.58 6.48
C LEU A 114 3.08 -5.68 7.70
N THR A 115 2.15 -4.75 7.86
CA THR A 115 1.98 -3.96 9.08
C THR A 115 0.50 -3.73 9.30
N ALA A 116 0.00 -4.10 10.47
CA ALA A 116 -1.33 -3.76 10.93
C ALA A 116 -1.31 -2.35 11.53
N GLU A 117 -2.25 -1.49 11.13
CA GLU A 117 -2.44 -0.17 11.73
C GLU A 117 -3.49 -0.22 12.83
N GLY A 118 -3.38 0.66 13.83
CA GLY A 118 -4.38 0.75 14.89
C GLY A 118 -4.36 -0.37 15.92
N VAL A 119 -3.25 -1.11 16.07
CA VAL A 119 -3.04 -2.15 17.11
C VAL A 119 -2.81 -1.55 18.52
N GLU A 120 -3.48 -0.44 18.84
CA GLU A 120 -3.24 0.36 20.05
C GLU A 120 -3.85 -0.25 21.31
N THR A 121 -4.60 -1.36 21.20
CA THR A 121 -5.18 -2.08 22.33
C THR A 121 -4.19 -3.11 22.85
N ARG A 122 -3.70 -2.89 24.08
CA ARG A 122 -3.17 -3.96 24.92
C ARG A 122 -4.37 -4.77 25.40
N GLU A 123 -4.57 -5.95 24.82
CA GLU A 123 -5.12 -7.06 25.62
C GLU A 123 -4.05 -7.52 26.63
#